data_AF-A0A317QPH1-F1
#
_entry.id   AF-A0A317QPH1-F1
#
_cell.length_a   1.000
_cell.length_b   1.000
_cell.length_c   1.000
_cell.angle_alpha   90.00
_cell.angle_beta   90.00
_cell.angle_gamma   90.00
#
_symmetry.space_group_name_H-M   'P 1'
#
loop_
_entity.id
_entity.type
_entity.pdbx_description
1 polymer ?
#
loop_
_entity_poly.entity_id
_entity_poly.type
_entity_poly.pdbx_seq_one_letter_code
_entity_poly.pdbx_strand_id
1 'polypeptide(L)'
;MWTRLLTPRWVLLHLLVVALFVATFFLGYWQLTKAENGGGAVNWSYALQWPLYGFMGLWFYVRMVRVELNRDPDEEEPSSAVVLYQRPRVDTSGDPELAAYNAYLAELNEKALGQRGPGGR
;
A
#
# COMPACT_ATOMS: atom_id res chain seq x y z
N MET A 1 -24.39 13.62 -6.28
CA MET A 1 -22.99 13.21 -6.58
C MET A 1 -21.97 14.28 -6.20
N TRP A 2 -22.07 15.52 -6.71
CA TRP A 2 -21.09 16.61 -6.45
C TRP A 2 -20.94 17.03 -4.98
N THR A 3 -21.99 16.89 -4.17
CA THR A 3 -21.97 17.21 -2.73
C THR A 3 -20.95 16.39 -1.92
N ARG A 4 -20.57 15.18 -2.38
CA ARG A 4 -19.53 14.37 -1.74
C ARG A 4 -18.15 15.06 -1.77
N LEU A 5 -17.86 15.78 -2.86
CA LEU A 5 -16.61 16.52 -3.04
C LEU A 5 -16.56 17.84 -2.26
N LEU A 6 -17.66 18.22 -1.61
CA LEU A 6 -17.77 19.42 -0.76
C LEU A 6 -17.72 19.07 0.74
N THR A 7 -17.50 17.81 1.10
CA THR A 7 -17.25 17.42 2.49
C THR A 7 -15.96 18.08 3.00
N PRO A 8 -15.83 18.38 4.32
CA PRO A 8 -14.66 19.07 4.87
C PRO A 8 -13.34 18.39 4.51
N ARG A 9 -13.33 17.04 4.49
CA ARG A 9 -12.20 16.21 4.07
C ARG A 9 -11.78 16.53 2.63
N TRP A 10 -12.73 16.55 1.70
CA TRP A 10 -12.47 16.82 0.30
C TRP A 10 -12.06 18.28 0.06
N VAL A 11 -12.68 19.25 0.75
CA VAL A 11 -12.26 20.66 0.71
C VAL A 11 -10.80 20.81 1.12
N LEU A 12 -10.40 20.17 2.22
CA LEU A 12 -9.01 20.20 2.68
C LEU A 12 -8.06 19.55 1.66
N LEU A 13 -8.47 18.47 1.00
CA LEU A 13 -7.69 17.86 -0.08
C LEU A 13 -7.56 18.78 -1.30
N HIS A 14 -8.61 19.46 -1.74
CA HIS A 14 -8.53 20.45 -2.83
C HIS A 14 -7.52 21.55 -2.48
N LEU A 15 -7.61 22.11 -1.27
CA LEU A 15 -6.70 23.16 -0.80
C LEU A 15 -5.25 22.66 -0.74
N LEU A 16 -5.03 21.45 -0.22
CA LEU A 16 -3.72 20.83 -0.16
C LEU A 16 -3.12 20.64 -1.55
N VAL A 17 -3.91 20.11 -2.51
CA VAL A 17 -3.46 19.90 -3.88
C VAL A 17 -3.13 21.22 -4.57
N VAL A 18 -3.97 22.25 -4.40
CA VAL A 18 -3.70 23.60 -4.94
C VAL A 18 -2.43 24.18 -4.34
N ALA A 19 -2.25 24.07 -3.02
CA ALA A 19 -1.05 24.57 -2.35
C ALA A 19 0.22 23.86 -2.84
N LEU A 20 0.19 22.53 -2.94
CA LEU A 20 1.31 21.74 -3.46
C LEU A 20 1.59 22.06 -4.92
N PHE A 21 0.55 22.20 -5.75
CA PHE A 21 0.69 22.58 -7.14
C PHE A 21 1.39 23.93 -7.28
N VAL A 22 0.91 24.97 -6.59
CA VAL A 22 1.56 26.29 -6.58
C VAL A 22 3.01 26.21 -6.06
N ALA A 23 3.25 25.42 -5.01
CA ALA A 23 4.60 25.21 -4.49
C ALA A 23 5.54 24.62 -5.54
N THR A 24 5.09 23.66 -6.37
CA THR A 24 5.94 23.10 -7.43
C THR A 24 6.36 24.15 -8.48
N PHE A 25 5.47 25.06 -8.86
CA PHE A 25 5.85 26.16 -9.77
C PHE A 25 6.77 27.17 -9.09
N PHE A 26 6.54 27.47 -7.82
CA PHE A 26 7.43 28.35 -7.04
C PHE A 26 8.85 27.77 -6.94
N LEU A 27 8.97 26.47 -6.65
CA LEU A 27 10.26 25.77 -6.63
C LEU A 27 10.92 25.75 -8.01
N GLY A 28 10.15 25.49 -9.08
CA GLY A 28 10.65 25.52 -10.45
C GLY A 28 11.19 26.89 -10.85
N TYR A 29 10.45 27.95 -10.56
CA TYR A 29 10.87 29.33 -10.79
C TYR A 29 12.12 29.69 -9.98
N TRP A 30 12.17 29.31 -8.70
CA TRP A 30 13.33 29.55 -7.87
C TRP A 30 14.58 28.83 -8.42
N GLN A 31 14.45 27.59 -8.91
CA GLN A 31 15.55 26.88 -9.57
C GLN A 31 15.98 27.54 -10.87
N LEU A 32 15.05 28.09 -11.65
CA LEU A 32 15.36 28.83 -12.87
C LEU A 32 16.21 30.08 -12.56
N THR A 33 15.79 30.89 -11.58
CA THR A 33 16.56 32.07 -11.16
C THR A 33 17.95 31.69 -10.62
N LYS A 34 18.12 30.51 -10.03
CA LYS A 34 19.44 30.00 -9.61
C LYS A 34 20.28 29.49 -10.78
N ALA A 35 19.66 28.91 -11.80
CA ALA A 35 20.36 28.50 -13.01
C ALA A 35 20.95 29.71 -13.76
N GLU A 36 20.17 30.79 -13.89
CA GLU A 36 20.58 32.03 -14.55
C GLU A 36 21.74 32.74 -13.84
N ASN A 37 21.83 32.62 -12.52
CA ASN A 37 22.88 33.23 -11.69
C ASN A 37 24.15 32.38 -11.54
N GLY A 38 24.41 31.45 -12.47
CA GLY A 38 25.63 30.62 -12.50
C GLY A 38 25.41 29.14 -12.18
N GLY A 39 24.17 28.66 -12.15
CA GLY A 39 23.84 27.23 -11.98
C GLY A 39 23.83 26.50 -13.32
N GLY A 40 24.64 25.45 -13.46
CA GLY A 40 24.74 24.66 -14.69
C GLY A 40 23.46 23.92 -15.10
N ALA A 41 23.57 23.10 -16.15
CA ALA A 41 22.44 22.40 -16.80
C ALA A 41 21.54 21.55 -15.85
N VAL A 42 22.07 21.12 -14.70
CA VAL A 42 21.32 20.38 -13.67
C VAL A 42 20.22 21.23 -13.03
N ASN A 43 20.43 22.53 -12.83
CA ASN A 43 19.40 23.39 -12.24
C ASN A 43 18.24 23.61 -13.22
N TRP A 44 18.54 23.62 -14.53
CA TRP A 44 17.55 23.70 -15.60
C TRP A 44 16.63 22.47 -15.65
N SER A 45 17.17 21.27 -15.49
CA SER A 45 16.35 20.06 -15.47
C SER A 45 15.40 20.06 -14.28
N TYR A 46 15.86 20.48 -13.09
CA TYR A 46 14.99 20.64 -11.93
C TYR A 46 13.91 21.70 -12.13
N ALA A 47 14.25 22.84 -12.73
CA ALA A 47 13.29 23.91 -13.02
C ALA A 47 12.11 23.42 -13.88
N LEU A 48 12.35 22.52 -14.84
CA LEU A 48 11.32 21.89 -15.68
C LEU A 48 10.65 20.67 -15.03
N GLN A 49 11.41 19.90 -14.26
CA GLN A 49 10.93 18.70 -13.57
C GLN A 49 9.88 19.04 -12.52
N TRP A 50 10.03 20.15 -11.79
CA TRP A 50 9.07 20.56 -10.76
C TRP A 50 7.65 20.79 -11.31
N PRO A 51 7.43 21.62 -12.36
CA PRO A 51 6.14 21.74 -13.02
C PRO A 51 5.58 20.41 -13.54
N LEU A 52 6.43 19.55 -14.12
CA LEU A 52 6.00 18.24 -14.62
C LEU A 52 5.42 17.37 -13.50
N TYR A 53 6.06 17.36 -12.33
CA TYR A 53 5.53 16.68 -11.14
C TYR A 53 4.25 17.32 -10.62
N GLY A 54 4.12 18.65 -10.68
CA GLY A 54 2.87 19.35 -10.38
C GLY A 54 1.72 18.86 -11.25
N PHE A 55 1.91 18.82 -12.58
CA PHE A 55 0.89 18.31 -13.51
C PHE A 55 0.58 16.83 -13.32
N MET A 56 1.61 16.01 -13.08
CA MET A 56 1.43 14.58 -12.80
C MET A 56 0.59 14.38 -11.54
N GLY A 57 0.91 15.09 -10.45
CA GLY A 57 0.14 15.05 -9.20
C GLY A 57 -1.31 15.52 -9.40
N LEU A 58 -1.52 16.60 -10.16
CA LEU A 58 -2.85 17.09 -10.51
C LEU A 58 -3.65 16.05 -11.31
N TRP A 59 -3.01 15.35 -12.26
CA TRP A 59 -3.67 14.29 -13.02
C TRP A 59 -4.08 13.11 -12.13
N PHE A 60 -3.20 12.65 -11.24
CA PHE A 60 -3.54 11.61 -10.26
C PHE A 60 -4.70 12.05 -9.36
N TYR A 61 -4.70 13.31 -8.93
CA TYR A 61 -5.79 13.87 -8.15
C TYR A 61 -7.12 13.87 -8.90
N VAL A 62 -7.14 14.37 -10.15
CA VAL A 62 -8.34 14.35 -11.00
C VAL A 62 -8.83 12.92 -11.22
N ARG A 63 -7.91 11.97 -11.41
CA ARG A 63 -8.24 10.55 -11.54
C ARG A 63 -8.89 10.01 -10.25
N MET A 64 -8.32 10.33 -9.09
CA MET A 64 -8.89 9.96 -7.78
C MET A 64 -10.31 10.54 -7.61
N VAL A 65 -10.50 11.83 -7.91
CA VAL A 65 -11.81 12.49 -7.87
C VAL A 65 -12.83 11.78 -8.79
N ARG A 66 -12.42 11.40 -10.01
CA ARG A 66 -13.28 10.66 -10.94
C ARG A 66 -13.66 9.29 -10.43
N VAL A 67 -12.71 8.56 -9.84
CA VAL A 67 -12.97 7.25 -9.22
C VAL A 67 -14.00 7.38 -8.10
N GLU A 68 -13.83 8.37 -7.23
CA GLU A 68 -14.80 8.63 -6.14
C GLU A 68 -16.18 9.02 -6.66
N LEU A 69 -16.25 9.85 -7.70
CA LEU A 69 -17.53 10.27 -8.31
C LEU A 69 -18.29 9.10 -8.95
N ASN A 70 -17.56 8.13 -9.52
CA ASN A 70 -18.11 6.94 -10.15
C ASN A 70 -18.33 5.78 -9.17
N ARG A 71 -17.95 5.93 -7.89
CA ARG A 71 -18.14 4.90 -6.88
C ARG A 71 -19.60 4.84 -6.44
N ASP A 72 -20.22 3.67 -6.59
CA ASP A 72 -21.60 3.46 -6.17
C ASP A 72 -21.72 3.52 -4.64
N PRO A 73 -22.77 4.20 -4.11
CA PRO A 73 -23.05 4.22 -2.67
C PRO A 73 -23.24 2.81 -2.09
N ASP A 74 -23.74 1.87 -2.88
CA ASP A 74 -24.16 0.55 -2.40
C ASP A 74 -22.95 -0.41 -2.20
N GLU A 75 -21.75 -0.04 -2.68
CA GLU A 75 -20.50 -0.74 -2.37
C GLU A 75 -19.95 -0.40 -0.97
N GLU A 76 -20.55 0.54 -0.25
CA GLU A 76 -20.18 0.87 1.14
C GLU A 76 -20.79 -0.08 2.17
N GLU A 77 -21.66 -1.04 1.79
CA GLU A 77 -21.94 -2.15 2.70
C GLU A 77 -20.62 -2.86 2.97
N PRO A 78 -20.05 -2.75 4.19
CA PRO A 78 -18.87 -3.51 4.51
C PRO A 78 -19.31 -4.95 4.37
N SER A 79 -18.78 -5.65 3.37
CA SER A 79 -18.88 -7.09 3.33
C SER A 79 -18.23 -7.56 4.62
N SER A 80 -19.05 -7.80 5.63
CA SER A 80 -18.66 -8.35 6.92
C SER A 80 -18.25 -9.80 6.77
N ALA A 81 -18.14 -10.30 5.54
CA ALA A 81 -17.34 -11.45 5.20
C ALA A 81 -15.88 -11.10 5.53
N VAL A 82 -15.52 -11.33 6.78
CA VAL A 82 -14.14 -11.59 7.15
C VAL A 82 -13.66 -12.68 6.21
N VAL A 83 -12.93 -12.31 5.16
CA VAL A 83 -12.22 -13.26 4.31
C VAL A 83 -11.04 -13.74 5.14
N LEU A 84 -11.32 -14.63 6.08
CA LEU A 84 -10.26 -15.44 6.68
C LEU A 84 -9.65 -16.20 5.52
N TYR A 85 -8.36 -15.99 5.29
CA TYR A 85 -7.60 -16.85 4.40
C TYR A 85 -7.78 -18.29 4.89
N GLN A 86 -8.66 -19.04 4.23
CA GLN A 86 -8.73 -20.48 4.40
C GLN A 86 -7.52 -21.04 3.66
N ARG A 87 -6.49 -21.44 4.43
CA ARG A 87 -5.38 -22.21 3.88
C ARG A 87 -5.98 -23.41 3.11
N PRO A 88 -5.67 -23.58 1.82
CA PRO A 88 -6.10 -24.76 1.09
C PRO A 88 -5.68 -26.02 1.85
N ARG A 89 -6.65 -26.83 2.30
CA ARG A 89 -6.36 -28.15 2.87
C ARG A 89 -6.12 -29.09 1.70
N VAL A 90 -4.89 -29.50 1.51
CA VAL A 90 -4.55 -30.61 0.62
C VAL A 90 -5.06 -31.88 1.32
N ASP A 91 -5.88 -32.66 0.62
CA ASP A 91 -6.36 -33.94 1.14
C ASP A 91 -5.23 -34.98 1.02
N THR A 92 -4.56 -35.24 2.13
CA THR A 92 -3.44 -36.18 2.22
C THR A 92 -3.83 -37.45 2.99
N SER A 93 -5.13 -37.73 3.18
CA SER A 93 -5.60 -38.83 4.03
C SER A 93 -5.24 -40.23 3.51
N GLY A 94 -4.74 -40.34 2.28
CA GLY A 94 -4.31 -41.59 1.65
C GLY A 94 -2.82 -41.66 1.29
N ASP A 95 -2.01 -40.69 1.70
CA ASP A 95 -0.58 -40.67 1.36
C ASP A 95 0.22 -41.62 2.27
N PRO A 96 0.79 -42.72 1.72
CA PRO A 96 1.56 -43.68 2.51
C PRO A 96 2.85 -43.07 3.08
N GLU A 97 3.44 -42.06 2.41
CA GLU A 97 4.66 -41.41 2.88
C GLU A 97 4.39 -40.58 4.14
N LEU A 98 3.27 -39.84 4.14
CA LEU A 98 2.86 -39.03 5.28
C LEU A 98 2.46 -39.89 6.50
N ALA A 99 1.82 -41.04 6.26
CA ALA A 99 1.50 -42.00 7.33
C ALA A 99 2.77 -42.57 7.98
N ALA A 100 3.76 -42.96 7.18
CA ALA A 100 5.05 -43.43 7.68
C ALA A 100 5.80 -42.34 8.46
N TYR A 101 5.78 -41.10 7.96
CA TYR A 101 6.39 -39.97 8.63
C TYR A 101 5.74 -39.66 9.99
N ASN A 102 4.40 -39.67 10.05
CA ASN A 102 3.68 -39.46 11.31
C ASN A 102 3.95 -40.56 12.34
N ALA A 103 4.08 -41.82 11.90
CA ALA A 103 4.49 -42.93 12.78
C ALA A 103 5.91 -42.74 13.33
N TYR A 104 6.85 -42.29 12.49
CA TYR A 104 8.21 -41.96 12.91
C TYR A 104 8.25 -40.80 13.91
N LEU A 105 7.46 -39.74 13.68
CA LEU A 105 7.32 -38.63 14.63
C LEU A 105 6.73 -39.09 15.97
N ALA A 106 5.78 -40.03 15.96
CA ALA A 106 5.22 -40.60 17.18
C ALA A 106 6.28 -41.36 17.99
N GLU A 107 7.09 -42.19 17.34
CA GLU A 107 8.21 -42.90 17.98
C GLU A 107 9.23 -41.92 18.58
N LEU A 108 9.59 -40.85 17.86
CA LEU A 108 10.48 -39.82 18.37
C LEU A 108 9.88 -39.09 19.58
N ASN A 109 8.59 -38.78 19.55
CA ASN A 109 7.90 -38.14 20.66
C ASN A 109 7.87 -39.04 21.90
N GLU A 110 7.60 -40.33 21.75
CA GLU A 110 7.66 -41.31 22.83
C GLU A 110 9.08 -41.41 23.43
N LYS A 111 10.12 -41.43 22.58
CA LYS A 111 11.52 -41.39 23.04
C LYS A 111 11.83 -40.09 23.78
N ALA A 112 11.39 -38.94 23.28
CA ALA A 112 11.63 -37.65 23.89
C ALA A 112 10.90 -37.51 25.25
N LEU A 113 9.65 -38.00 25.34
CA LEU A 113 8.88 -38.04 26.57
C LEU A 113 9.45 -39.04 27.58
N GLY A 114 9.91 -40.20 27.10
CA GLY A 114 10.62 -41.21 27.90
C GLY A 114 11.99 -40.75 28.39
N GLN A 115 12.68 -39.88 27.66
CA GLN A 115 13.91 -39.22 28.10
C GLN A 115 13.65 -38.07 29.09
N ARG A 116 12.42 -37.51 29.13
CA ARG A 116 12.02 -36.40 30.01
C ARG A 116 11.59 -36.81 31.42
N GLY A 117 11.55 -38.11 31.76
CA GLY A 117 11.42 -38.59 33.14
C GLY A 117 12.31 -39.82 33.38
N PRO A 118 12.98 -40.01 34.53
CA PRO A 118 13.05 -39.25 35.79
C PRO A 118 14.45 -38.65 36.00
N GLY A 119 14.69 -37.42 35.57
CA GLY A 119 15.99 -36.75 35.72
C GLY A 119 15.93 -35.24 35.92
N GLY A 120 14.74 -34.69 36.23
CA GLY A 120 14.55 -33.28 36.54
C GLY A 120 14.34 -33.07 38.04
N ARG A 121 15.44 -33.11 38.80
CA ARG A 121 15.58 -32.38 40.06
C ARG A 121 16.68 -31.35 39.87
#